data_AF-A0A378I2M5-F1
#
_entry.id   AF-A0A378I2M5-F1
#
_cell.length_a   1.000
_cell.length_b   1.000
_cell.length_c   1.000
_cell.angle_alpha   90.00
_cell.angle_beta   90.00
_cell.angle_gamma   90.00
#
_symmetry.space_group_name_H-M   'P 1'
#
loop_
_entity.id
_entity.type
_entity.pdbx_description
1 polymer ?
#
loop_
_entity_poly.entity_id
_entity_poly.type
_entity_poly.pdbx_seq_one_letter_code
_entity_poly.pdbx_strand_id
1 'polypeptide(L)'
;MNNGLFDANLGSNIYKKRISLDNKGKRGGARTIVAFKFNNKAFFIYSFAKNKKANINDKELKALKKLAKLYFSLSDLEIMNALDSGNLITVGEK
;
A
#
# COMPACT_ATOMS: atom_id res chain seq x y z
N MET A 1 13.19 8.90 17.66
CA MET A 1 13.19 9.14 16.21
C MET A 1 12.12 8.27 15.54
N ASN A 2 11.15 8.87 14.88
CA ASN A 2 10.30 8.16 13.91
C ASN A 2 10.72 8.74 12.55
N ASN A 3 11.50 8.01 11.76
CA ASN A 3 12.23 8.56 10.60
C ASN A 3 11.34 8.98 9.42
N GLY A 4 10.06 9.29 9.64
CA GLY A 4 9.11 9.74 8.60
C GLY A 4 8.84 8.71 7.50
N LEU A 5 9.35 7.48 7.63
CA LEU A 5 9.24 6.45 6.60
C LEU A 5 7.82 5.89 6.49
N PHE A 6 7.06 5.89 7.60
CA PHE A 6 5.66 5.51 7.67
C PHE A 6 4.95 6.31 8.78
N ASP A 7 3.66 6.57 8.61
CA ASP A 7 2.84 7.28 9.59
C ASP A 7 2.32 6.35 10.69
N ALA A 8 1.98 5.11 10.34
CA ALA A 8 1.51 4.11 11.30
C ALA A 8 1.82 2.69 10.83
N ASN A 9 2.22 1.83 11.77
CA ASN A 9 2.22 0.38 11.60
C ASN A 9 0.84 -0.16 11.99
N LEU A 10 0.14 -0.82 11.06
CA LEU A 10 -1.19 -1.39 11.29
C LEU A 10 -1.14 -2.89 11.65
N GLY A 11 0.07 -3.43 11.81
CA GLY A 11 0.36 -4.85 12.07
C GLY A 11 0.31 -5.70 10.80
N SER A 12 0.81 -6.93 10.91
CA SER A 12 0.84 -7.91 9.79
C SER A 12 1.53 -7.38 8.53
N ASN A 13 2.66 -6.68 8.67
CA ASN A 13 3.43 -6.09 7.58
C ASN A 13 2.67 -5.01 6.79
N ILE A 14 1.66 -4.37 7.39
CA ILE A 14 0.90 -3.28 6.77
C ILE A 14 1.27 -1.94 7.41
N TYR A 15 1.56 -0.97 6.55
CA TYR A 15 1.94 0.37 6.93
C TYR A 15 1.03 1.40 6.26
N LYS A 16 0.66 2.42 7.01
CA LYS A 16 0.01 3.62 6.47
C LYS A 16 1.07 4.63 6.13
N LYS A 17 1.06 5.12 4.89
CA LYS A 17 1.94 6.19 4.40
C LYS A 17 1.14 7.29 3.73
N ARG A 18 1.43 8.53 4.10
CA ARG A 18 0.89 9.74 3.49
C ARG A 18 1.80 10.14 2.35
N ILE A 19 1.25 10.20 1.15
CA ILE A 19 1.96 10.60 -0.04
C ILE A 19 1.44 11.99 -0.41
N SER A 20 2.34 12.98 -0.45
CA SER A 20 2.07 14.26 -1.07
C SER A 20 2.05 14.04 -2.58
N LEU A 21 0.91 14.26 -3.22
CA LEU A 21 0.88 14.36 -4.68
C LEU A 21 1.21 15.83 -5.00
N ASP A 22 2.39 16.05 -5.56
CA ASP A 22 2.85 17.40 -5.91
C ASP A 22 1.87 18.07 -6.89
N ASN A 23 1.78 19.41 -6.83
CA ASN A 23 0.93 20.27 -7.66
C ASN A 23 -0.59 20.27 -7.41
N LYS A 24 -1.10 19.79 -6.26
CA LYS A 24 -2.55 19.89 -5.94
C LYS A 24 -2.91 20.63 -4.63
N GLY A 25 -1.99 21.40 -4.06
CA GLY A 25 -2.22 22.22 -2.86
C GLY A 25 -2.64 21.41 -1.61
N LYS A 26 -3.17 22.08 -0.57
CA LYS A 26 -3.58 21.48 0.73
C LYS A 26 -4.53 20.25 0.63
N ARG A 27 -5.16 20.05 -0.53
CA ARG A 27 -6.13 18.99 -0.86
C ARG A 27 -5.54 17.81 -1.66
N GLY A 28 -4.29 17.91 -2.12
CA GLY A 28 -3.68 16.96 -3.06
C GLY A 28 -3.21 15.62 -2.48
N GLY A 29 -3.02 15.49 -1.18
CA GLY A 29 -2.42 14.26 -0.61
C GLY A 29 -3.28 13.00 -0.74
N ALA A 30 -2.63 11.85 -0.89
CA ALA A 30 -3.24 10.54 -0.77
C ALA A 30 -2.82 9.86 0.55
N ARG A 31 -3.74 9.09 1.14
CA ARG A 31 -3.41 8.13 2.18
C ARG A 31 -3.32 6.76 1.53
N THR A 32 -2.16 6.14 1.68
CA THR A 32 -1.84 4.88 1.02
C THR A 32 -1.51 3.83 2.07
N ILE A 33 -1.99 2.63 1.82
CA ILE A 33 -1.71 1.44 2.59
C ILE A 33 -0.74 0.58 1.79
N VAL A 34 0.40 0.31 2.40
CA VAL A 34 1.49 -0.46 1.81
C VAL A 34 1.64 -1.73 2.61
N ALA A 35 1.59 -2.87 1.94
CA ALA A 35 2.07 -4.13 2.50
C ALA A 35 3.57 -4.20 2.23
N PHE A 36 4.40 -4.16 3.27
CA PHE A 36 5.85 -4.15 3.15
C PHE A 36 6.47 -5.18 4.08
N LYS A 37 7.33 -6.04 3.55
CA LYS A 37 8.14 -6.97 4.35
C LYS A 37 9.61 -6.73 4.01
N PHE A 38 10.41 -6.42 5.03
CA PHE A 38 11.84 -6.17 4.88
C PHE A 38 12.53 -7.38 4.23
N ASN A 39 13.47 -7.11 3.32
CA ASN A 39 14.21 -8.11 2.54
C ASN A 39 13.30 -9.06 1.72
N ASN A 40 12.13 -8.58 1.32
CA ASN A 40 11.19 -9.30 0.45
C ASN A 40 10.54 -8.32 -0.54
N LYS A 41 9.21 -8.15 -0.49
CA LYS A 41 8.43 -7.41 -1.48
C LYS A 41 7.67 -6.25 -0.82
N ALA A 42 7.25 -5.30 -1.65
CA ALA A 42 6.40 -4.18 -1.27
C ALA A 42 5.22 -4.08 -2.24
N PHE A 43 4.00 -3.96 -1.71
CA PHE A 43 2.78 -3.82 -2.50
C PHE A 43 1.97 -2.61 -2.04
N PHE A 44 1.61 -1.75 -2.98
CA PHE A 44 0.63 -0.70 -2.78
C PHE A 44 -0.77 -1.28 -2.94
N ILE A 45 -1.43 -1.62 -1.83
CA ILE A 45 -2.67 -2.41 -1.86
C ILE A 45 -3.93 -1.56 -1.80
N TYR A 46 -3.85 -0.32 -1.30
CA TYR A 46 -5.00 0.57 -1.24
C TYR A 46 -4.57 2.03 -1.13
N SER A 47 -5.20 2.92 -1.89
CA SER A 47 -4.98 4.37 -1.76
C SER A 47 -6.30 5.12 -1.85
N PHE A 48 -6.40 6.23 -1.12
CA PHE A 48 -7.57 7.10 -1.15
C PHE A 48 -7.19 8.56 -0.95
N ALA A 49 -7.92 9.45 -1.60
CA ALA A 49 -7.72 10.89 -1.46
C ALA A 49 -7.97 11.34 -0.02
N LYS A 50 -7.22 12.35 0.43
CA LYS A 50 -7.27 12.90 1.81
C LYS A 50 -8.69 13.24 2.29
N ASN A 51 -9.58 13.65 1.39
CA ASN A 51 -10.96 14.06 1.72
C ASN A 51 -12.01 12.96 1.51
N LYS A 52 -11.65 11.83 0.89
CA LYS A 52 -12.62 10.76 0.60
C LYS A 52 -12.87 9.87 1.82
N LYS A 53 -11.85 9.68 2.65
CA LYS A 53 -11.96 8.86 3.86
C LYS A 53 -10.96 9.30 4.90
N ALA A 54 -11.37 9.40 6.16
CA ALA A 54 -10.48 9.78 7.26
C ALA A 54 -9.72 8.55 7.80
N ASN A 55 -10.43 7.45 8.02
CA ASN A 55 -9.92 6.21 8.63
C ASN A 55 -10.43 4.96 7.91
N ILE A 56 -9.66 3.88 8.07
CA ILE A 56 -10.03 2.52 7.64
C ILE A 56 -10.68 1.87 8.85
N ASN A 57 -11.85 1.27 8.69
CA ASN A 57 -12.52 0.56 9.79
C ASN A 57 -11.90 -0.83 10.02
N ASP A 58 -12.23 -1.49 11.12
CA ASP A 58 -11.61 -2.76 11.49
C ASP A 58 -11.90 -3.90 10.48
N LYS A 59 -13.08 -3.87 9.85
CA LYS A 59 -13.46 -4.84 8.82
C LYS A 59 -12.57 -4.71 7.58
N GLU A 60 -12.37 -3.49 7.11
CA GLU A 60 -11.48 -3.16 5.99
C GLU A 60 -10.03 -3.47 6.34
N LEU A 61 -9.59 -3.13 7.56
CA LEU A 61 -8.25 -3.46 8.02
C LEU A 61 -8.02 -4.98 8.01
N LYS A 62 -8.99 -5.76 8.48
CA LYS A 62 -8.93 -7.23 8.45
C LYS A 62 -8.88 -7.77 7.02
N ALA A 63 -9.64 -7.18 6.09
CA ALA A 63 -9.59 -7.55 4.68
C ALA A 63 -8.22 -7.22 4.06
N LEU A 64 -7.68 -6.02 4.32
CA LEU A 64 -6.36 -5.59 3.85
C LEU A 64 -5.24 -6.50 4.40
N LYS A 65 -5.33 -6.92 5.67
CA LYS A 65 -4.40 -7.90 6.27
C LYS A 65 -4.41 -9.25 5.55
N LYS A 66 -5.60 -9.74 5.18
CA LYS A 66 -5.73 -10.98 4.39
C LYS A 66 -5.14 -10.80 2.99
N LEU A 67 -5.42 -9.69 2.33
CA LEU A 67 -4.90 -9.37 1.00
C LEU A 67 -3.37 -9.27 1.01
N ALA A 68 -2.78 -8.58 2.00
CA ALA A 68 -1.34 -8.51 2.16
C ALA A 68 -0.70 -9.90 2.31
N LYS A 69 -1.32 -10.78 3.12
CA LYS A 69 -0.85 -12.15 3.29
C LYS A 69 -0.88 -12.94 1.97
N LEU A 70 -1.95 -12.77 1.17
CA LEU A 70 -2.07 -13.40 -0.15
C LEU A 70 -0.97 -12.93 -1.11
N TYR A 71 -0.72 -11.61 -1.19
CA TYR A 71 0.33 -11.09 -2.06
C TYR A 71 1.73 -11.51 -1.62
N PHE A 72 1.98 -11.65 -0.32
CA PHE A 72 3.25 -12.19 0.16
C PHE A 72 3.42 -13.69 -0.06
N SER A 73 2.34 -14.45 -0.30
CA SER A 73 2.43 -15.86 -0.66
C SER A 73 2.60 -16.10 -2.15
N LEU A 74 2.47 -15.07 -3.00
CA LEU A 74 2.71 -15.23 -4.44
C LEU A 74 4.19 -15.49 -4.71
N SER A 75 4.43 -16.55 -5.47
CA SER A 75 5.71 -16.85 -6.10
C SER A 75 6.06 -15.80 -7.16
N ASP A 76 7.32 -15.77 -7.57
CA ASP A 76 7.78 -14.81 -8.59
C ASP A 76 7.09 -15.05 -9.94
N LEU A 77 6.80 -16.31 -10.29
CA LEU A 77 6.04 -16.65 -11.49
C LEU A 77 4.60 -16.12 -11.43
N GLU A 78 3.92 -16.25 -10.29
CA GLU A 78 2.58 -15.72 -10.13
C GLU A 78 2.54 -14.19 -10.16
N ILE A 79 3.59 -13.53 -9.65
CA ILE A 79 3.73 -12.07 -9.77
C ILE A 79 3.93 -11.67 -11.23
N MET A 80 4.80 -12.36 -11.97
CA MET A 80 4.99 -12.08 -13.41
C MET A 80 3.69 -12.26 -14.18
N ASN A 81 2.96 -13.37 -13.96
CA ASN A 81 1.67 -13.60 -14.60
C ASN A 81 0.66 -12.49 -14.23
N ALA A 82 0.65 -12.03 -12.98
CA ALA A 82 -0.23 -10.96 -12.54
C ALA A 82 0.17 -9.58 -13.12
N LEU A 83 1.45 -9.36 -13.43
CA LEU A 83 1.91 -8.18 -14.15
C LEU A 83 1.47 -8.24 -15.62
N ASP A 84 1.66 -9.38 -16.28
CA ASP A 84 1.29 -9.59 -17.68
C ASP A 84 -0.22 -9.48 -17.91
N SER A 85 -1.04 -9.96 -16.97
CA SER A 85 -2.49 -9.83 -17.00
C SER A 85 -3.01 -8.43 -16.63
N GLY A 86 -2.12 -7.53 -16.20
CA GLY A 86 -2.47 -6.19 -15.71
C GLY A 86 -3.17 -6.18 -14.35
N ASN A 87 -3.15 -7.28 -13.59
CA ASN A 87 -3.66 -7.34 -12.22
C ASN A 87 -2.71 -6.64 -11.23
N LEU A 88 -1.42 -6.60 -11.52
CA LEU A 88 -0.41 -5.81 -10.83
C LEU A 88 0.27 -4.87 -11.84
N ILE A 89 0.83 -3.79 -11.30
CA ILE A 89 1.70 -2.89 -12.05
C ILE A 89 2.95 -2.62 -11.21
N THR A 90 4.09 -2.43 -11.88
CA THR A 90 5.29 -1.92 -11.22
C THR A 90 5.10 -0.43 -10.93
N VAL A 91 5.57 0.01 -9.76
CA VAL A 91 5.49 1.40 -9.32
C VAL A 91 6.91 1.90 -9.11
N GLY A 92 7.28 2.99 -9.80
CA GLY A 92 8.60 3.62 -9.66
C GLY A 92 9.57 3.36 -10.81
N GLU A 93 9.15 2.68 -11.88
CA GLU A 93 9.91 2.65 -13.13
C GLU A 93 9.41 3.78 -14.04
N LYS A 94 10.14 4.89 -14.01
CA LYS A 94 10.18 5.91 -15.07
C LYS A 94 11.48 6.67 -15.03
#